data_AF-A0A933E5A8-F1
#
_entry.id   AF-A0A933E5A8-F1
#
_cell.length_a   1.000
_cell.length_b   1.000
_cell.length_c   1.000
_cell.angle_alpha   90.00
_cell.angle_beta   90.00
_cell.angle_gamma   90.00
#
_symmetry.space_group_name_H-M   'P 1'
#
loop_
_entity.id
_entity.type
_entity.pdbx_description
1 polymer ?
#
loop_
_entity_poly.entity_id
_entity_poly.type
_entity_poly.pdbx_seq_one_letter_code
_entity_poly.pdbx_strand_id
1 'polypeptide(L)'
;MEDTWPRPDEYFFLYIHTDHLRSSNLMTEGREKSTHNGIRFIKGEVVQRIEYTPFGKARYVLNPTLQYAPRFTDQPYDVEDGLYFYQSRINRLLRS
;
A
#
# COMPACT_ATOMS: atom_id res chain seq x y z
N MET A 1 26.34 -7.39 -20.07
CA MET A 1 26.39 -7.49 -18.60
C MET A 1 25.09 -8.14 -18.16
N GLU A 2 25.17 -9.16 -17.33
CA GLU A 2 23.99 -9.86 -16.80
C GLU A 2 23.24 -8.95 -15.82
N ASP A 3 21.92 -8.91 -15.92
CA ASP A 3 21.09 -8.07 -15.06
C ASP A 3 20.98 -8.71 -13.68
N THR A 4 21.72 -8.16 -12.70
CA THR A 4 21.78 -8.70 -11.33
C THR A 4 20.57 -8.33 -10.47
N TRP A 5 19.52 -7.74 -11.06
CA TRP A 5 18.34 -7.31 -10.32
C TRP A 5 17.38 -8.50 -10.11
N PRO A 6 16.74 -8.58 -8.93
CA PRO A 6 15.71 -9.59 -8.69
C PRO A 6 14.59 -9.49 -9.71
N ARG A 7 13.97 -10.64 -10.03
CA ARG A 7 12.81 -10.66 -10.92
C ARG A 7 11.67 -9.86 -10.30
N PRO A 8 10.79 -9.26 -11.12
CA PRO A 8 9.59 -8.60 -10.62
C PRO A 8 8.81 -9.51 -9.67
N ASP A 9 8.36 -8.94 -8.56
CA ASP A 9 7.40 -9.56 -7.64
C ASP A 9 7.90 -10.81 -6.90
N GLU A 10 9.22 -11.03 -6.88
CA GLU A 10 9.87 -12.13 -6.18
C GLU A 10 10.05 -11.78 -4.68
N TYR A 11 9.01 -12.04 -3.87
CA TYR A 11 8.93 -11.79 -2.42
C TYR A 11 9.12 -10.31 -2.01
N PHE A 12 8.05 -9.69 -1.55
CA PHE A 12 8.08 -8.31 -1.07
C PHE A 12 8.46 -8.21 0.40
N PHE A 13 9.32 -7.26 0.76
CA PHE A 13 9.53 -6.87 2.15
C PHE A 13 9.49 -5.34 2.25
N LEU A 14 8.40 -4.82 2.80
CA LEU A 14 8.15 -3.39 2.90
C LEU A 14 8.09 -2.97 4.37
N TYR A 15 8.75 -1.87 4.70
CA TYR A 15 8.49 -1.15 5.95
C TYR A 15 7.28 -0.25 5.74
N ILE A 16 6.27 -0.41 6.60
CA ILE A 16 5.02 0.36 6.53
C ILE A 16 5.07 1.40 7.64
N HIS A 17 5.03 2.67 7.25
CA HIS A 17 4.96 3.81 8.15
C HIS A 17 3.51 4.27 8.24
N THR A 18 3.00 4.30 9.46
CA THR A 18 1.60 4.61 9.72
C THR A 18 1.43 5.96 10.41
N ASP A 19 0.28 6.59 10.18
CA ASP A 19 -0.14 7.75 10.97
C ASP A 19 -0.55 7.37 12.41
N HIS A 20 -0.91 8.38 13.19
CA HIS A 20 -1.40 8.24 14.56
C HIS A 20 -2.68 7.37 14.69
N LEU A 21 -3.42 7.15 13.60
CA LEU A 21 -4.59 6.29 13.56
C LEU A 21 -4.27 4.89 13.02
N ARG A 22 -3.01 4.61 12.68
CA ARG A 22 -2.53 3.35 12.07
C ARG A 22 -2.96 3.15 10.60
N SER A 23 -3.19 4.22 9.86
CA SER A 23 -3.38 4.14 8.41
C SER A 23 -2.03 3.94 7.71
N SER A 24 -1.98 3.16 6.63
CA SER A 24 -0.76 2.94 5.84
C SER A 24 -0.48 4.13 4.92
N ASN A 25 0.41 5.05 5.30
CA ASN A 25 0.64 6.26 4.52
C ASN A 25 1.88 6.20 3.62
N LEU A 26 2.94 5.55 4.08
CA LEU A 26 4.20 5.48 3.36
C LEU A 26 4.76 4.06 3.48
N MET A 27 5.25 3.52 2.37
CA MET A 27 5.92 2.22 2.34
C MET A 27 7.29 2.40 1.72
N THR A 28 8.30 1.87 2.38
CA THR A 28 9.69 1.91 1.90
C THR A 28 10.23 0.50 1.70
N GLU A 29 11.11 0.34 0.72
CA GLU A 29 11.75 -0.94 0.42
C GLU A 29 12.59 -1.42 1.62
N GLY A 30 12.48 -2.70 1.97
CA GLY A 30 13.25 -3.28 3.07
C GLY A 30 14.41 -4.18 2.61
N ARG A 31 14.43 -4.62 1.35
CA ARG A 31 15.51 -5.41 0.75
C ARG A 31 16.57 -4.50 0.15
N GLU A 32 17.79 -5.04 0.02
CA GLU A 32 18.89 -4.33 -0.63
C GLU A 32 18.58 -3.94 -2.08
N LYS A 33 17.86 -4.82 -2.81
CA LYS A 33 17.36 -4.59 -4.17
C LYS A 33 16.03 -5.32 -4.36
N SER A 34 15.10 -4.71 -5.09
CA SER A 34 13.83 -5.32 -5.48
C SER A 34 13.32 -4.74 -6.80
N THR A 35 12.36 -5.42 -7.40
CA THR A 35 11.62 -4.92 -8.57
C THR A 35 10.13 -5.08 -8.31
N HIS A 36 9.38 -3.98 -8.25
CA HIS A 36 7.92 -3.98 -8.09
C HIS A 36 7.28 -3.46 -9.38
N ASN A 37 6.44 -4.28 -10.04
CA ASN A 37 5.81 -3.91 -11.31
C ASN A 37 6.80 -3.35 -12.37
N GLY A 38 8.00 -3.92 -12.44
CA GLY A 38 9.05 -3.50 -13.37
C GLY A 38 9.85 -2.26 -12.96
N ILE A 39 9.51 -1.61 -11.83
CA ILE A 39 10.27 -0.51 -11.27
C ILE A 39 11.26 -1.06 -10.25
N ARG A 40 12.53 -0.67 -10.34
CA ARG A 40 13.60 -1.12 -9.46
C ARG A 40 13.74 -0.20 -8.27
N PHE A 41 13.91 -0.79 -7.09
CA PHE A 41 14.09 -0.07 -5.84
C PHE A 41 15.28 -0.63 -5.07
N ILE A 42 15.99 0.27 -4.38
CA ILE A 42 16.95 -0.10 -3.33
C ILE A 42 16.34 0.15 -1.95
N LYS A 43 16.94 -0.46 -0.93
CA LYS A 43 16.51 -0.33 0.46
C LYS A 43 16.29 1.12 0.88
N GLY A 44 15.16 1.35 1.54
CA GLY A 44 14.75 2.66 2.05
C GLY A 44 14.08 3.57 1.03
N GLU A 45 14.11 3.25 -0.26
CA GLU A 45 13.38 4.04 -1.27
C GLU A 45 11.87 3.93 -1.08
N VAL A 46 11.17 5.00 -1.44
CA VAL A 46 9.72 5.07 -1.35
C VAL A 46 9.09 4.21 -2.44
N VAL A 47 8.45 3.12 -2.01
CA VAL A 47 7.73 2.19 -2.87
C VAL A 47 6.25 2.56 -2.99
N GLN A 48 5.65 3.18 -1.98
CA GLN A 48 4.26 3.62 -2.05
C GLN A 48 4.04 4.81 -1.13
N ARG A 49 3.16 5.71 -1.56
CA ARG A 49 2.60 6.77 -0.72
C ARG A 49 1.10 6.83 -0.96
N ILE A 50 0.34 6.77 0.12
CA ILE A 50 -1.11 6.92 0.09
C ILE A 50 -1.48 8.06 1.02
N GLU A 51 -2.25 8.98 0.47
CA GLU A 51 -2.84 10.04 1.26
C GLU A 51 -4.33 9.83 1.33
N TYR A 52 -4.86 9.82 2.54
CA TYR A 52 -6.28 9.66 2.79
C TYR A 52 -6.92 11.01 3.10
N THR A 53 -8.15 11.16 2.67
CA THR A 53 -9.08 12.13 3.26
C THR A 53 -9.43 11.68 4.69
N PRO A 54 -9.99 12.57 5.54
CA PRO A 54 -10.37 12.21 6.91
C PRO A 54 -11.30 11.00 7.03
N PHE A 55 -12.04 10.65 5.96
CA PHE A 55 -12.99 9.53 5.93
C PHE A 55 -12.46 8.30 5.15
N GLY A 56 -11.16 8.22 4.91
CA GLY A 56 -10.52 7.00 4.36
C GLY A 56 -10.53 6.88 2.85
N LYS A 57 -11.15 7.81 2.11
CA LYS A 57 -10.99 7.86 0.65
C LYS A 57 -9.57 8.28 0.31
N ALA A 58 -8.87 7.50 -0.52
CA ALA A 58 -7.56 7.89 -1.05
C ALA A 58 -7.69 9.13 -1.95
N ARG A 59 -6.92 10.17 -1.66
CA ARG A 59 -6.79 11.38 -2.51
C ARG A 59 -5.59 11.28 -3.45
N TYR A 60 -4.60 10.48 -3.07
CA TYR A 60 -3.37 10.27 -3.82
C TYR A 60 -2.85 8.86 -3.55
N VAL A 61 -2.37 8.20 -4.62
CA VAL A 61 -1.70 6.90 -4.59
C VAL A 61 -0.54 6.97 -5.57
N LEU A 62 0.69 6.79 -5.09
CA LEU A 62 1.90 6.85 -5.92
C LEU A 62 1.95 5.70 -6.93
N ASN A 63 1.78 4.46 -6.46
CA ASN A 63 1.93 3.25 -7.25
C ASN A 63 0.64 2.41 -7.18
N PRO A 64 -0.40 2.74 -7.96
CA PRO A 64 -1.72 2.10 -7.86
C PRO A 64 -1.74 0.63 -8.29
N THR A 65 -0.72 0.20 -9.05
CA THR A 65 -0.57 -1.19 -9.50
C THR A 65 0.09 -2.08 -8.46
N LEU A 66 0.66 -1.52 -7.38
CA LEU A 66 1.32 -2.31 -6.33
C LEU A 66 0.29 -3.20 -5.65
N GLN A 67 0.49 -4.52 -5.74
CA GLN A 67 -0.39 -5.51 -5.11
C GLN A 67 -0.14 -5.57 -3.60
N TYR A 68 -0.72 -4.60 -2.88
CA TYR A 68 -0.69 -4.54 -1.43
C TYR A 68 -2.08 -4.16 -0.92
N ALA A 69 -2.49 -4.71 0.22
CA ALA A 69 -3.76 -4.35 0.88
C ALA A 69 -3.49 -3.23 1.91
N PRO A 70 -3.65 -1.94 1.54
CA PRO A 70 -3.40 -0.85 2.46
C PRO A 70 -4.42 -0.81 3.60
N ARG A 71 -4.02 -0.23 4.74
CA ARG A 71 -4.90 -0.05 5.89
C ARG A 71 -5.34 1.41 6.03
N PHE A 72 -6.56 1.60 6.47
CA PHE A 72 -7.03 2.87 7.03
C PHE A 72 -7.54 2.60 8.43
N THR A 73 -7.07 3.35 9.42
CA THR A 73 -7.45 3.14 10.83
C THR A 73 -7.26 1.68 11.31
N ASP A 74 -6.13 1.06 10.93
CA ASP A 74 -5.79 -0.35 11.17
C ASP A 74 -6.66 -1.40 10.44
N GLN A 75 -7.71 -0.98 9.73
CA GLN A 75 -8.59 -1.88 8.99
C GLN A 75 -8.04 -2.16 7.60
N PRO A 76 -7.98 -3.44 7.16
CA PRO A 76 -7.59 -3.76 5.79
C PRO A 76 -8.62 -3.20 4.81
N TYR A 77 -8.13 -2.61 3.73
CA TYR A 77 -8.94 -2.23 2.58
C TYR A 77 -9.23 -3.47 1.73
N ASP A 78 -10.51 -3.73 1.47
CA ASP A 78 -10.92 -4.72 0.49
C ASP A 78 -11.00 -4.06 -0.90
N VAL A 79 -10.13 -4.50 -1.80
CA VAL A 79 -9.99 -3.94 -3.15
C VAL A 79 -11.13 -4.38 -4.07
N GLU A 80 -11.80 -5.51 -3.77
CA GLU A 80 -12.91 -6.01 -4.60
C GLU A 80 -14.17 -5.16 -4.44
N ASP A 81 -14.46 -4.70 -3.23
CA ASP A 81 -15.68 -3.93 -2.92
C ASP A 81 -15.45 -2.42 -2.75
N GLY A 82 -14.20 -1.98 -2.66
CA GLY A 82 -13.86 -0.58 -2.36
C GLY A 82 -14.26 -0.14 -0.95
N LEU A 83 -14.33 -1.09 -0.01
CA LEU A 83 -14.80 -0.89 1.36
C LEU A 83 -13.72 -1.29 2.38
N TYR A 84 -13.71 -0.63 3.54
CA TYR A 84 -12.88 -1.04 4.68
C TYR A 84 -13.63 -2.03 5.56
N PHE A 85 -13.01 -3.17 5.86
CA PHE A 85 -13.64 -4.24 6.62
C PHE A 85 -13.53 -3.97 8.12
N TYR A 86 -14.59 -3.45 8.76
CA TYR A 86 -14.70 -3.40 10.21
C TYR A 86 -15.43 -4.65 10.69
N GLN A 87 -14.76 -5.50 11.48
CA GLN A 87 -15.25 -6.81 11.95
C GLN A 87 -16.65 -6.85 12.59
N SER A 88 -17.27 -5.71 12.94
CA SER A 88 -18.63 -5.64 13.49
C SER A 88 -19.57 -4.66 12.79
N ARG A 89 -19.14 -3.92 11.75
CA ARG A 89 -20.01 -2.95 11.04
C ARG A 89 -19.61 -2.79 9.57
N ILE A 90 -20.47 -3.25 8.67
CA ILE A 90 -20.44 -2.80 7.26
C ILE A 90 -20.96 -1.35 7.24
N ASN A 91 -20.07 -0.37 7.14
CA ASN A 91 -20.47 0.99 6.85
C ASN A 91 -20.80 1.11 5.36
N ARG A 92 -22.03 0.74 5.01
CA ARG A 92 -22.64 1.01 3.70
C ARG A 92 -22.82 2.52 3.57
N LEU A 93 -21.91 3.20 2.89
CA LEU A 93 -22.12 4.57 2.41
C LEU A 93 -23.20 4.52 1.32
N LEU A 94 -24.46 4.62 1.76
CA LEU A 94 -25.62 4.80 0.89
C LEU A 94 -25.46 6.15 0.18
N ARG A 95 -25.37 6.11 -1.15
CA ARG A 95 -25.61 7.29 -1.98
C ARG A 95 -27.11 7.57 -1.94
N SER A 96 -27.49 8.72 -1.39
CA SER A 96 -28.78 9.39 -1.66
C SER A 96 -28.71 10.12 -3.00
#